data_AF-A0A3P3W8B1-F1
#
_entry.id   AF-A0A3P3W8B1-F1
#
_cell.length_a   1.000
_cell.length_b   1.000
_cell.length_c   1.000
_cell.angle_alpha   90.00
_cell.angle_beta   90.00
_cell.angle_gamma   90.00
#
_symmetry.space_group_name_H-M   'P 1'
#
loop_
_entity.id
_entity.type
_entity.pdbx_description
1 polymer ?
#
loop_
_entity_poly.entity_id
_entity_poly.type
_entity_poly.pdbx_seq_one_letter_code
_entity_poly.pdbx_strand_id
1 'polypeptide(L)'
;MRSLTQILFLIFSISVNAQSISEYEKQLNIEPISNNAKEIRVYKKYAISTGLELFIFYFDDSSNKYKAEYYYVTVDKKNNKLVKKLDLESIYNMEFNALNLFLSHAKYLPSEQKIWYKFIPKPDIFIEDGYIYHIIGKPMSIIDGISYSIQIQDNDSYNEVEYSNPESYLKNYPEIDELQTINEFLDFIKSSFGIYKN
;
A
#
# COMPACT_ATOMS: atom_id res chain seq x y z
N MET A 1 54.11 -7.03 13.99
CA MET A 1 53.07 -6.20 13.36
C MET A 1 52.10 -7.14 12.66
N ARG A 2 51.03 -7.54 13.35
CA ARG A 2 50.10 -8.60 12.93
C ARG A 2 48.89 -7.96 12.25
N SER A 3 48.69 -8.34 10.98
CA SER A 3 47.46 -8.30 10.17
C SER A 3 46.35 -7.34 10.62
N LEU A 4 46.33 -6.15 10.03
CA LEU A 4 45.25 -5.15 10.13
C LEU A 4 44.33 -5.19 8.90
N THR A 5 44.04 -6.40 8.39
CA THR A 5 43.30 -6.61 7.12
C THR A 5 42.11 -7.55 7.26
N GLN A 6 41.47 -7.57 8.43
CA GLN A 6 40.21 -8.32 8.61
C GLN A 6 39.30 -7.57 9.58
N ILE A 7 38.55 -6.58 9.08
CA ILE A 7 37.18 -6.20 9.49
C ILE A 7 36.68 -5.27 8.38
N LEU A 8 36.16 -5.84 7.30
CA LEU A 8 35.33 -5.11 6.33
C LEU A 8 34.37 -6.10 5.65
N PHE A 9 33.58 -6.81 6.44
CA PHE A 9 32.56 -7.74 5.94
C PHE A 9 31.46 -7.86 7.00
N LEU A 10 30.60 -6.84 7.13
CA LEU A 10 29.30 -6.93 7.82
C LEU A 10 28.47 -5.64 7.68
N ILE A 11 28.31 -5.13 6.44
CA ILE A 11 27.26 -4.13 6.15
C ILE A 11 26.40 -4.56 4.94
N PHE A 12 26.42 -5.84 4.58
CA PHE A 12 25.41 -6.43 3.69
C PHE A 12 24.22 -6.93 4.53
N SER A 13 23.66 -6.03 5.34
CA SER A 13 22.45 -6.29 6.09
C SER A 13 21.26 -5.94 5.21
N ILE A 14 20.83 -6.94 4.44
CA ILE A 14 19.44 -7.18 4.06
C ILE A 14 18.79 -6.01 3.31
N SER A 15 19.07 -5.90 2.00
CA SER A 15 18.10 -5.37 1.06
C SER A 15 16.91 -6.34 1.02
N VAL A 16 15.98 -6.19 1.98
CA VAL A 16 14.68 -6.84 1.92
C VAL A 16 14.09 -6.42 0.59
N ASN A 17 13.78 -7.39 -0.28
CA ASN A 17 13.17 -7.16 -1.58
C ASN A 17 11.78 -6.55 -1.41
N ALA A 18 11.71 -5.25 -1.14
CA ALA A 18 10.58 -4.44 -1.52
C ALA A 18 10.67 -4.36 -3.05
N GLN A 19 9.84 -5.14 -3.75
CA GLN A 19 9.64 -4.90 -5.18
C GLN A 19 9.18 -3.46 -5.31
N SER A 20 10.03 -2.61 -5.88
CA SER A 20 9.71 -1.19 -6.02
C SER A 20 8.48 -1.03 -6.92
N ILE A 21 7.69 0.02 -6.74
CA ILE A 21 6.56 0.34 -7.62
C ILE A 21 6.99 0.35 -9.10
N SER A 22 8.24 0.72 -9.39
CA SER A 22 8.81 0.66 -10.74
C SER A 22 8.79 -0.74 -11.37
N GLU A 23 8.87 -1.81 -10.58
CA GLU A 23 8.71 -3.19 -11.07
C GLU A 23 7.27 -3.50 -11.43
N TYR A 24 6.31 -2.99 -10.64
CA TYR A 24 4.88 -3.14 -10.93
C TYR A 24 4.51 -2.40 -12.21
N GLU A 25 4.98 -1.17 -12.37
CA GLU A 25 4.80 -0.36 -13.58
C GLU A 25 5.36 -1.07 -14.82
N LYS A 26 6.58 -1.61 -14.74
CA LYS A 26 7.18 -2.43 -15.81
C LYS A 26 6.35 -3.66 -16.12
N GLN A 27 5.87 -4.38 -15.10
CA GLN A 27 5.05 -5.58 -15.28
C GLN A 27 3.71 -5.27 -15.95
N LEU A 28 3.12 -4.10 -15.65
CA LEU A 28 1.85 -3.65 -16.20
C LEU A 28 2.01 -2.87 -17.52
N ASN A 29 3.26 -2.55 -17.91
CA ASN A 29 3.59 -1.71 -19.07
C ASN A 29 2.92 -0.33 -18.99
N ILE A 30 3.08 0.35 -17.86
CA ILE A 30 2.52 1.67 -17.57
C ILE A 30 3.67 2.61 -17.24
N GLU A 31 3.58 3.86 -17.68
CA GLU A 31 4.58 4.89 -17.41
C GLU A 31 4.48 5.41 -15.97
N PRO A 32 5.58 5.85 -15.34
CA PRO A 32 5.54 6.50 -14.03
C PRO A 32 4.64 7.73 -14.02
N ILE A 33 4.10 8.08 -12.84
CA ILE A 33 3.29 9.30 -12.68
C ILE A 33 4.13 10.54 -12.99
N SER A 34 3.56 11.48 -13.75
CA SER A 34 4.19 12.78 -14.02
C SER A 34 4.08 13.72 -12.82
N ASN A 35 5.13 14.51 -12.55
CA ASN A 35 5.20 15.42 -11.40
C ASN A 35 4.05 16.44 -11.29
N ASN A 36 3.38 16.78 -12.39
CA ASN A 36 2.29 17.77 -12.38
C ASN A 36 0.91 17.14 -12.57
N ALA A 37 0.81 15.81 -12.50
CA ALA A 37 -0.45 15.11 -12.69
C ALA A 37 -1.39 15.30 -11.48
N LYS A 38 -2.68 15.04 -11.72
CA LYS A 38 -3.64 14.69 -10.67
C LYS A 38 -4.01 13.23 -10.85
N GLU A 39 -3.34 12.36 -10.12
CA GLU A 39 -3.41 10.92 -10.31
C GLU A 39 -3.22 10.16 -9.00
N ILE A 40 -4.03 9.12 -8.84
CA ILE A 40 -3.97 8.17 -7.74
C ILE A 40 -3.78 6.80 -8.34
N ARG A 41 -2.78 6.07 -7.85
CA ARG A 41 -2.54 4.66 -8.18
C ARG A 41 -2.62 3.81 -6.94
N VAL A 42 -3.39 2.74 -7.01
CA VAL A 42 -3.51 1.74 -5.94
C VAL A 42 -3.15 0.38 -6.49
N TYR A 43 -1.94 -0.07 -6.17
CA TYR A 43 -1.45 -1.40 -6.49
C TYR A 43 -1.91 -2.37 -5.41
N LYS A 44 -2.53 -3.47 -5.81
CA LYS A 44 -2.93 -4.57 -4.92
C LYS A 44 -2.13 -5.81 -5.29
N LYS A 45 -1.46 -6.38 -4.29
CA LYS A 45 -0.60 -7.55 -4.43
C LYS A 45 -0.98 -8.63 -3.43
N TYR A 46 -0.94 -9.87 -3.88
CA TYR A 46 -1.17 -11.04 -3.03
C TYR A 46 0.17 -11.63 -2.58
N ALA A 47 0.32 -11.93 -1.29
CA ALA A 47 1.58 -12.40 -0.70
C ALA A 47 2.17 -13.65 -1.40
N ILE A 48 1.32 -14.58 -1.81
CA ILE A 48 1.71 -15.89 -2.36
C ILE A 48 1.52 -16.03 -3.87
N SER A 49 1.00 -15.00 -4.55
CA SER A 49 0.69 -15.09 -5.99
C SER A 49 1.39 -13.99 -6.79
N THR A 50 1.55 -14.23 -8.10
CA THR A 50 2.03 -13.19 -9.03
C THR A 50 0.92 -12.23 -9.48
N GLY A 51 -0.27 -12.36 -8.88
CA GLY A 51 -1.41 -11.48 -9.11
C GLY A 51 -1.05 -10.06 -8.70
N LEU A 52 -1.06 -9.18 -9.69
CA LEU A 52 -0.88 -7.75 -9.55
C LEU A 52 -2.09 -7.10 -10.19
N GLU A 53 -2.75 -6.26 -9.41
CA GLU A 53 -3.88 -5.45 -9.83
C GLU A 53 -3.55 -3.99 -9.56
N LEU A 54 -4.00 -3.08 -10.42
CA LEU A 54 -3.77 -1.66 -10.29
C LEU A 54 -5.05 -0.91 -10.62
N PHE A 55 -5.51 -0.11 -9.67
CA PHE A 55 -6.51 0.93 -9.91
C PHE A 55 -5.82 2.27 -10.16
N ILE A 56 -6.25 2.98 -11.20
CA ILE A 56 -5.79 4.34 -11.50
C ILE A 56 -6.99 5.26 -11.53
N PHE A 57 -6.93 6.39 -10.83
CA PHE A 57 -7.89 7.49 -10.94
C PHE A 57 -7.14 8.77 -11.28
N TYR A 58 -7.49 9.42 -12.38
CA TYR A 58 -6.72 10.56 -12.88
C TYR A 58 -7.60 11.61 -13.56
N PHE A 59 -7.07 12.84 -13.61
CA PHE A 59 -7.63 13.89 -14.46
C PHE A 59 -7.03 13.80 -15.86
N ASP A 60 -7.88 13.66 -16.89
CA ASP A 60 -7.46 13.68 -18.28
C ASP A 60 -7.60 15.09 -18.87
N ASP A 61 -6.46 15.76 -19.05
CA ASP A 61 -6.39 17.11 -19.62
C ASP A 61 -7.02 17.19 -21.02
N SER A 62 -6.95 16.11 -21.80
CA SER A 62 -7.44 16.09 -23.19
C SER A 62 -8.97 16.15 -23.25
N SER A 63 -9.64 15.50 -22.31
CA SER A 63 -11.11 15.48 -22.23
C SER A 63 -11.67 16.40 -21.14
N ASN A 64 -10.80 17.01 -20.34
CA ASN A 64 -11.12 17.88 -19.20
C ASN A 64 -12.07 17.19 -18.21
N LYS A 65 -11.83 15.91 -17.92
CA LYS A 65 -12.67 15.05 -17.07
C LYS A 65 -11.82 14.07 -16.26
N TYR A 66 -12.36 13.66 -15.11
CA TYR A 66 -11.80 12.56 -14.34
C TYR A 66 -12.15 11.20 -14.96
N LYS A 67 -11.17 10.29 -14.95
CA LYS A 67 -11.28 8.93 -15.46
C LYS A 67 -10.74 7.93 -14.44
N ALA A 68 -11.23 6.70 -14.55
CA ALA A 68 -10.78 5.58 -13.73
C ALA A 68 -10.47 4.39 -14.64
N GLU A 69 -9.37 3.71 -14.35
CA GLU A 69 -8.91 2.55 -15.08
C GLU A 69 -8.49 1.44 -14.11
N TYR A 70 -8.62 0.20 -14.57
CA TYR A 70 -8.22 -0.97 -13.80
C TYR A 70 -7.40 -1.92 -14.65
N TYR A 71 -6.21 -2.24 -14.15
CA TYR A 71 -5.28 -3.16 -14.77
C TYR A 71 -5.15 -4.41 -13.91
N TYR A 72 -5.08 -5.58 -14.54
CA TYR A 72 -4.84 -6.83 -13.84
C TYR A 72 -4.09 -7.83 -14.71
N VAL A 73 -3.27 -8.65 -14.06
CA VAL A 73 -2.47 -9.68 -14.72
C VAL A 73 -3.24 -11.00 -14.76
N THR A 74 -3.34 -11.57 -15.96
CA THR A 74 -3.91 -12.89 -16.22
C THR A 74 -2.86 -13.79 -16.86
N VAL A 75 -3.12 -15.10 -16.94
CA VAL A 75 -2.30 -16.04 -17.71
C VAL A 75 -3.09 -16.58 -18.89
N ASP A 76 -2.44 -16.70 -20.05
CA ASP A 76 -3.03 -17.38 -21.21
C ASP A 76 -2.93 -18.91 -21.10
N LYS A 77 -3.48 -19.63 -22.10
CA LYS A 77 -3.42 -21.10 -22.16
C LYS A 77 -1.99 -21.68 -22.25
N LYS A 78 -1.00 -20.84 -22.55
CA LYS A 78 0.42 -21.19 -22.68
C LYS A 78 1.23 -20.70 -21.47
N ASN A 79 0.57 -20.27 -20.40
CA ASN A 79 1.18 -19.70 -19.19
C ASN A 79 1.96 -18.39 -19.42
N ASN A 80 1.67 -17.64 -20.49
CA ASN A 80 2.21 -16.29 -20.65
C ASN A 80 1.40 -15.30 -19.83
N LYS A 81 2.08 -14.38 -19.14
CA LYS A 81 1.43 -13.26 -18.46
C LYS A 81 0.84 -12.29 -19.47
N LEU A 82 -0.43 -11.94 -19.29
CA LEU A 82 -1.16 -10.94 -20.07
C LEU A 82 -1.69 -9.86 -19.15
N VAL A 83 -1.43 -8.60 -19.51
CA VAL A 83 -2.03 -7.45 -18.83
C VAL A 83 -3.36 -7.13 -19.50
N LYS A 84 -4.41 -7.00 -18.70
CA LYS A 84 -5.73 -6.53 -19.14
C LYS A 84 -5.99 -5.15 -18.57
N LYS A 85 -6.64 -4.30 -19.36
CA LYS A 85 -7.10 -2.96 -18.98
C LYS A 85 -8.62 -2.91 -19.11
N LEU A 86 -9.28 -2.31 -18.12
CA LEU A 86 -10.70 -1.96 -18.14
C LEU A 86 -10.83 -0.48 -17.84
N ASP A 87 -11.65 0.23 -18.60
CA ASP A 87 -12.13 1.55 -18.21
C ASP A 87 -13.26 1.35 -17.20
N LEU A 88 -13.18 2.07 -16.07
CA LEU A 88 -14.13 1.92 -14.98
C LEU A 88 -15.18 3.02 -15.03
N GLU A 89 -16.44 2.62 -14.91
CA GLU A 89 -17.52 3.51 -14.50
C GLU A 89 -17.65 3.51 -12.98
N SER A 90 -18.31 4.52 -12.44
CA SER A 90 -18.61 4.60 -11.01
C SER A 90 -20.11 4.73 -10.77
N ILE A 91 -20.55 4.20 -9.63
CA ILE A 91 -21.91 4.43 -9.13
C ILE A 91 -22.15 5.90 -8.75
N TYR A 92 -21.08 6.65 -8.48
CA TYR A 92 -21.11 8.09 -8.23
C TYR A 92 -20.56 8.87 -9.42
N ASN A 93 -20.86 10.16 -9.45
CA ASN A 93 -20.25 11.06 -10.41
C ASN A 93 -18.72 11.19 -10.17
N MET A 94 -17.94 11.33 -11.25
CA MET A 94 -16.47 11.30 -11.17
C MET A 94 -15.88 12.49 -10.41
N GLU A 95 -16.50 13.68 -10.47
CA GLU A 95 -16.07 14.84 -9.69
C GLU A 95 -16.31 14.62 -8.18
N PHE A 96 -17.41 13.98 -7.81
CA PHE A 96 -17.64 13.56 -6.42
C PHE A 96 -16.57 12.56 -5.94
N ASN A 97 -16.21 11.59 -6.77
CA ASN A 97 -15.14 10.66 -6.46
C ASN A 97 -13.79 11.38 -6.30
N ALA A 98 -13.48 12.33 -7.18
CA ALA A 98 -12.26 13.11 -7.10
C ALA A 98 -12.16 13.87 -5.77
N LEU A 99 -13.24 14.52 -5.33
CA LEU A 99 -13.26 15.21 -4.04
C LEU A 99 -13.00 14.25 -2.88
N ASN A 100 -13.69 13.11 -2.83
CA ASN A 100 -13.49 12.13 -1.75
C ASN A 100 -12.07 11.55 -1.74
N LEU A 101 -11.49 11.26 -2.91
CA LEU A 101 -10.17 10.66 -3.01
C LEU A 101 -9.05 11.66 -2.71
N PHE A 102 -9.03 12.84 -3.37
CA PHE A 102 -7.94 13.82 -3.23
C PHE A 102 -8.02 14.66 -1.95
N LEU A 103 -9.20 14.81 -1.36
CA LEU A 103 -9.37 15.44 -0.04
C LEU A 103 -9.33 14.42 1.11
N SER A 104 -9.20 13.12 0.82
CA SER A 104 -8.94 12.14 1.87
C SER A 104 -7.61 12.44 2.56
N HIS A 105 -7.49 12.03 3.83
CA HIS A 105 -6.23 12.11 4.55
C HIS A 105 -5.20 11.06 4.07
N ALA A 106 -5.56 10.19 3.11
CA ALA A 106 -4.66 9.15 2.59
C ALA A 106 -3.35 9.72 2.03
N LYS A 107 -3.41 10.91 1.41
CA LYS A 107 -2.21 11.58 0.87
C LYS A 107 -1.22 12.06 1.91
N TYR A 108 -1.59 12.08 3.19
CA TYR A 108 -0.72 12.47 4.29
C TYR A 108 -0.30 11.29 5.16
N LEU A 109 -0.76 10.07 4.81
CA LEU A 109 -0.43 8.90 5.61
C LEU A 109 1.08 8.63 5.56
N PRO A 110 1.67 8.25 6.70
CA PRO A 110 2.98 7.60 6.69
C PRO A 110 2.86 6.19 6.12
N SER A 111 3.97 5.61 5.64
CA SER A 111 4.03 4.17 5.33
C SER A 111 3.92 3.35 6.63
N GLU A 112 3.38 2.12 6.56
CA GLU A 112 3.16 1.24 7.71
C GLU A 112 4.41 1.07 8.60
N GLN A 113 5.59 0.95 7.98
CA GLN A 113 6.85 0.82 8.71
C GLN A 113 7.10 1.97 9.72
N LYS A 114 6.68 3.20 9.39
CA LYS A 114 6.87 4.38 10.25
C LYS A 114 5.93 4.38 11.45
N ILE A 115 4.81 3.67 11.37
CA ILE A 115 3.82 3.55 12.45
C ILE A 115 3.89 2.20 13.16
N TRP A 116 4.85 1.34 12.82
CA TRP A 116 4.98 -0.01 13.38
C TRP A 116 5.05 -0.04 14.91
N TYR A 117 5.56 1.03 15.53
CA TYR A 117 5.59 1.17 16.98
C TYR A 117 4.19 1.17 17.63
N LYS A 118 3.14 1.58 16.90
CA LYS A 118 1.74 1.57 17.37
C LYS A 118 1.17 0.15 17.48
N PHE A 119 1.76 -0.83 16.79
CA PHE A 119 1.34 -2.23 16.83
C PHE A 119 1.91 -2.99 18.03
N ILE A 120 2.87 -2.39 18.75
CA ILE A 120 3.50 -3.01 19.91
C ILE A 120 2.53 -2.86 21.09
N PRO A 121 2.05 -3.96 21.70
CA PRO A 121 1.21 -3.87 22.88
C PRO A 121 1.92 -3.10 23.99
N LYS A 122 1.17 -2.29 24.74
CA LYS A 122 1.74 -1.66 25.93
C LYS A 122 2.26 -2.73 26.88
N PRO A 123 3.47 -2.57 27.44
CA PRO A 123 4.02 -3.56 28.35
C PRO A 123 3.18 -3.64 29.62
N ASP A 124 2.88 -4.85 30.07
CA ASP A 124 2.29 -5.08 31.38
C ASP A 124 3.39 -5.00 32.43
N ILE A 125 3.20 -4.13 33.41
CA ILE A 125 4.14 -3.92 34.53
C ILE A 125 3.48 -4.44 35.81
N PHE A 126 4.15 -5.33 36.53
CA PHE A 126 3.63 -5.90 37.77
C PHE A 126 4.73 -6.12 38.80
N ILE A 127 4.33 -6.26 40.07
CA ILE A 127 5.22 -6.51 41.20
C ILE A 127 4.97 -7.93 41.70
N GLU A 128 6.04 -8.72 41.82
CA GLU A 128 6.01 -10.07 42.37
C GLU A 128 7.23 -10.23 43.31
N ASP A 129 7.00 -10.73 44.53
CA ASP A 129 8.03 -10.90 45.58
C ASP A 129 8.91 -9.66 45.85
N GLY A 130 8.35 -8.46 45.71
CA GLY A 130 9.06 -7.19 45.91
C GLY A 130 9.94 -6.75 44.73
N TYR A 131 9.93 -7.50 43.61
CA TYR A 131 10.61 -7.16 42.37
C TYR A 131 9.62 -6.64 41.32
N ILE A 132 10.07 -5.70 40.49
CA ILE A 132 9.29 -5.14 39.38
C ILE A 132 9.60 -5.94 38.11
N TYR A 133 8.57 -6.50 37.50
CA TYR A 133 8.63 -7.22 36.22
C TYR A 133 7.89 -6.45 35.13
N HIS A 134 8.29 -6.69 33.88
CA HIS A 134 7.54 -6.22 32.71
C HIS A 134 7.53 -7.29 31.61
N ILE A 135 6.39 -7.41 30.92
CA ILE A 135 6.25 -8.27 29.73
C ILE A 135 6.02 -7.38 28.51
N ILE A 136 6.91 -7.48 27.52
CA ILE A 136 6.73 -6.83 26.23
C ILE A 136 6.14 -7.86 25.27
N GLY A 137 4.89 -7.65 24.86
CA GLY A 137 4.25 -8.43 23.81
C GLY A 137 4.92 -8.18 22.46
N LYS A 138 4.78 -9.13 21.53
CA LYS A 138 5.17 -8.94 20.13
C LYS A 138 3.95 -8.51 19.32
N PRO A 139 4.14 -7.63 18.31
CA PRO A 139 3.07 -7.35 17.36
C PRO A 139 2.67 -8.64 16.64
N MET A 140 1.37 -8.79 16.40
CA MET A 140 0.83 -9.82 15.51
C MET A 140 1.50 -9.71 14.13
N SER A 141 1.85 -10.85 13.54
CA SER A 141 2.38 -10.92 12.18
C SER A 141 1.40 -11.70 11.31
N ILE A 142 1.02 -11.10 10.19
CA ILE A 142 0.13 -11.71 9.19
C ILE A 142 1.00 -12.06 7.98
N ILE A 143 1.15 -13.36 7.74
CA ILE A 143 2.06 -13.89 6.71
C ILE A 143 1.36 -13.97 5.35
N ASP A 144 0.10 -14.43 5.35
CA ASP A 144 -0.70 -14.56 4.15
C ASP A 144 -1.73 -13.43 4.06
N GLY A 145 -1.71 -12.69 2.95
CA GLY A 145 -2.81 -11.84 2.56
C GLY A 145 -2.45 -10.82 1.49
N ILE A 146 -2.98 -9.60 1.63
CA ILE A 146 -3.01 -8.59 0.56
C ILE A 146 -2.25 -7.35 1.02
N SER A 147 -1.30 -6.91 0.21
CA SER A 147 -0.57 -5.66 0.42
C SER A 147 -1.00 -4.62 -0.61
N TYR A 148 -1.02 -3.37 -0.19
CA TYR A 148 -1.36 -2.22 -1.01
C TYR A 148 -0.18 -1.25 -1.07
N SER A 149 0.22 -0.88 -2.28
CA SER A 149 1.12 0.26 -2.51
C SER A 149 0.31 1.36 -3.17
N ILE A 150 0.35 2.57 -2.61
CA ILE A 150 -0.52 3.68 -3.01
C ILE A 150 0.35 4.88 -3.34
N GLN A 151 0.14 5.45 -4.51
CA GLN A 151 0.74 6.72 -4.94
C GLN A 151 -0.36 7.74 -5.14
N ILE A 152 -0.16 8.95 -4.60
CA ILE A 152 -1.08 10.07 -4.77
C ILE A 152 -0.26 11.27 -5.23
N GLN A 153 -0.43 11.64 -6.50
CA GLN A 153 0.07 12.88 -7.09
C GLN A 153 -1.07 13.89 -7.21
N ASP A 154 -0.90 15.05 -6.61
CA ASP A 154 -1.84 16.17 -6.66
C ASP A 154 -1.07 17.45 -6.97
N ASN A 155 -0.77 17.68 -8.25
CA ASN A 155 0.09 18.76 -8.73
C ASN A 155 1.45 18.71 -8.03
N ASP A 156 1.87 19.71 -7.25
CA ASP A 156 3.20 19.72 -6.61
C ASP A 156 3.33 18.80 -5.39
N SER A 157 2.26 18.11 -4.98
CA SER A 157 2.26 17.19 -3.84
C SER A 157 2.32 15.74 -4.29
N TYR A 158 3.27 14.98 -3.74
CA TYR A 158 3.38 13.53 -3.93
C TYR A 158 3.47 12.81 -2.59
N ASN A 159 2.75 11.70 -2.47
CA ASN A 159 2.97 10.74 -1.38
C ASN A 159 2.92 9.30 -1.89
N GLU A 160 3.74 8.46 -1.28
CA GLU A 160 3.79 7.02 -1.55
C GLU A 160 3.79 6.25 -0.23
N VAL A 161 2.86 5.32 -0.09
CA VAL A 161 2.73 4.49 1.11
C VAL A 161 2.52 3.03 0.76
N GLU A 162 3.00 2.17 1.65
CA GLU A 162 2.77 0.73 1.59
C GLU A 162 2.14 0.27 2.90
N TYR A 163 1.10 -0.55 2.78
CA TYR A 163 0.37 -1.16 3.90
C TYR A 163 0.17 -2.64 3.60
N SER A 164 0.54 -3.50 4.55
CA SER A 164 0.40 -4.94 4.40
C SER A 164 -0.78 -5.42 5.23
N ASN A 165 -1.78 -6.03 4.62
CA ASN A 165 -2.97 -6.55 5.31
C ASN A 165 -3.73 -5.49 6.14
N PRO A 166 -3.97 -4.27 5.63
CA PRO A 166 -4.58 -3.21 6.43
C PRO A 166 -5.96 -3.60 6.97
N GLU A 167 -6.77 -4.37 6.24
CA GLU A 167 -8.08 -4.84 6.72
C GLU A 167 -7.96 -5.75 7.95
N SER A 168 -6.96 -6.65 7.95
CA SER A 168 -6.77 -7.60 9.04
C SER A 168 -6.12 -6.94 10.25
N TYR A 169 -5.20 -6.00 10.03
CA TYR A 169 -4.63 -5.23 11.13
C TYR A 169 -5.66 -4.32 11.79
N LEU A 170 -6.56 -3.68 11.03
CA LEU A 170 -7.61 -2.85 11.61
C LEU A 170 -8.52 -3.62 12.57
N LYS A 171 -8.80 -4.90 12.29
CA LYS A 171 -9.59 -5.76 13.20
C LYS A 171 -8.91 -5.99 14.55
N ASN A 172 -7.59 -6.02 14.58
CA ASN A 172 -6.79 -6.32 15.78
C ASN A 172 -6.32 -5.07 16.51
N TYR A 173 -6.14 -3.96 15.78
CA TYR A 173 -5.70 -2.66 16.28
C TYR A 173 -6.67 -1.54 15.83
N PRO A 174 -7.95 -1.61 16.23
CA PRO A 174 -8.97 -0.68 15.77
C PRO A 174 -8.72 0.77 16.18
N GLU A 175 -7.83 1.02 17.14
CA GLU A 175 -7.46 2.34 17.63
C GLU A 175 -6.40 3.06 16.78
N ILE A 176 -5.74 2.38 15.84
CA ILE A 176 -4.73 2.99 14.97
C ILE A 176 -5.45 3.76 13.85
N ASP A 177 -5.34 5.08 13.90
CA ASP A 177 -5.99 6.03 13.00
C ASP A 177 -5.54 5.90 11.54
N GLU A 178 -4.26 5.57 11.29
CA GLU A 178 -3.80 5.31 9.93
C GLU A 178 -4.45 4.07 9.31
N LEU A 179 -4.68 3.02 10.12
CA LEU A 179 -5.39 1.82 9.66
C LEU A 179 -6.85 2.13 9.36
N GLN A 180 -7.51 2.97 10.14
CA GLN A 180 -8.87 3.42 9.84
C GLN A 180 -8.89 4.18 8.50
N THR A 181 -8.04 5.18 8.37
CA THR A 181 -7.97 6.06 7.20
C THR A 181 -7.70 5.28 5.91
N ILE A 182 -6.74 4.34 5.93
CA ILE A 182 -6.40 3.57 4.73
C ILE A 182 -7.51 2.60 4.34
N ASN A 183 -8.18 1.97 5.31
CA ASN A 183 -9.30 1.08 5.03
C ASN A 183 -10.51 1.85 4.50
N GLU A 184 -10.85 3.01 5.07
CA GLU A 184 -11.91 3.88 4.55
C GLU A 184 -11.63 4.31 3.11
N PHE A 185 -10.38 4.67 2.80
CA PHE A 185 -9.95 5.02 1.45
C PHE A 185 -10.11 3.84 0.47
N LEU A 186 -9.64 2.65 0.84
CA LEU A 186 -9.75 1.45 0.03
C LEU A 186 -11.21 1.02 -0.16
N ASP A 187 -12.03 1.10 0.88
CA ASP A 187 -13.45 0.74 0.83
C ASP A 187 -14.26 1.72 0.00
N PHE A 188 -13.91 3.01 0.01
CA PHE A 188 -14.48 4.00 -0.90
C PHE A 188 -14.20 3.62 -2.37
N ILE A 189 -12.97 3.23 -2.71
CA ILE A 189 -12.63 2.79 -4.08
C ILE A 189 -13.42 1.53 -4.46
N LYS A 190 -13.42 0.50 -3.58
CA LYS A 190 -14.15 -0.76 -3.81
C LYS A 190 -15.63 -0.53 -4.07
N SER A 191 -16.27 0.27 -3.23
CA SER A 191 -17.71 0.55 -3.31
C SER A 191 -18.05 1.43 -4.51
N SER A 192 -17.23 2.43 -4.81
CA SER A 192 -17.51 3.41 -5.88
C SER A 192 -17.33 2.83 -7.28
N PHE A 193 -16.36 1.94 -7.49
CA PHE A 193 -16.01 1.39 -8.81
C PHE A 193 -16.34 -0.09 -8.97
N GLY A 194 -16.83 -0.73 -7.91
CA GLY A 194 -17.24 -2.14 -7.94
C GLY A 194 -16.10 -3.13 -8.19
N ILE A 195 -14.86 -2.74 -7.91
CA ILE A 195 -13.66 -3.57 -8.06
C ILE A 195 -13.30 -4.29 -6.75
N TYR A 196 -12.38 -5.27 -6.85
CA TYR A 196 -11.94 -6.11 -5.73
C TYR A 196 -13.07 -6.86 -5.00
N LYS A 197 -14.20 -7.11 -5.68
CA LYS A 197 -15.27 -7.95 -5.17
C LYS A 197 -14.76 -9.39 -5.09
N ASN A 198 -14.60 -9.88 -3.87
CA ASN A 198 -14.49 -11.31 -3.56
C ASN A 198 -15.89 -11.92 -3.45
#